data_AF-A0AAP2DSD9-F1
#
_entry.id   AF-A0AAP2DSD9-F1
#
_cell.length_a   1.000
_cell.length_b   1.000
_cell.length_c   1.000
_cell.angle_alpha   90.00
_cell.angle_beta   90.00
_cell.angle_gamma   90.00
#
_symmetry.space_group_name_H-M   'P 1'
#
loop_
_entity.id
_entity.type
_entity.pdbx_description
1 polymer ?
#
loop_
_entity_poly.entity_id
_entity_poly.type
_entity_poly.pdbx_seq_one_letter_code
_entity_poly.pdbx_strand_id
1 'polypeptide(L)' 'NSTYTPSDLQARNLEDHHALRFMSTLDRYRKFENDSHQEAMDLLTKRIKDVLNIENPDPDQRRFLQTVLQDYVILSR' A
#
# COMPACT_ATOMS: atom_id res chain seq x y z
N ASN A 1 19.42 8.70 -10.39
CA ASN A 1 19.42 8.93 -8.93
C ASN A 1 18.28 9.85 -8.58
N SER A 2 17.06 9.32 -8.52
CA SER A 2 15.91 10.06 -7.96
C SER A 2 15.91 9.77 -6.47
N THR A 3 16.26 10.77 -5.66
CA THR A 3 16.22 10.68 -4.19
C THR A 3 14.75 10.65 -3.78
N TYR A 4 14.12 9.48 -3.82
CA TYR A 4 12.76 9.32 -3.36
C TYR A 4 12.71 9.60 -1.86
N THR A 5 11.84 10.52 -1.46
CA THR A 5 11.63 10.89 -0.05
C THR A 5 10.29 10.30 0.38
N PRO A 6 10.24 9.48 1.43
CA PRO A 6 9.02 8.81 1.81
C PRO A 6 7.96 9.78 2.31
N SER A 7 6.75 9.64 1.80
CA SER A 7 5.60 10.49 2.14
C SER A 7 4.89 10.03 3.41
N ASP A 8 4.75 8.71 3.59
CA ASP A 8 4.06 8.07 4.70
C ASP A 8 5.07 7.41 5.64
N LEU A 9 5.66 8.20 6.54
CA LEU A 9 6.61 7.70 7.56
C LEU A 9 6.02 6.61 8.46
N GLN A 10 4.69 6.56 8.58
CA GLN A 10 3.96 5.55 9.34
C GLN A 10 4.11 4.16 8.71
N ALA A 11 4.47 4.07 7.42
CA ALA A 11 4.72 2.80 6.73
C ALA A 11 5.83 1.97 7.41
N ARG A 12 6.74 2.56 8.20
CA ARG A 12 7.72 1.81 9.00
C ARG A 12 7.08 0.88 10.05
N ASN A 13 5.84 1.13 10.44
CA ASN A 13 5.11 0.31 11.41
C ASN A 13 4.41 -0.89 10.77
N LEU A 14 4.51 -1.08 9.44
CA LEU A 14 4.02 -2.30 8.80
C LEU A 14 4.87 -3.49 9.25
N GLU A 15 4.20 -4.54 9.70
CA GLU A 15 4.87 -5.82 9.91
C GLU A 15 5.17 -6.51 8.56
N ASP A 16 6.32 -7.19 8.46
CA ASP A 16 6.76 -7.85 7.23
C ASP A 16 5.72 -8.81 6.63
N HIS A 17 4.99 -9.50 7.50
CA HIS A 17 3.94 -10.42 7.09
C HIS A 17 2.72 -9.70 6.46
N HIS A 18 2.44 -8.46 6.86
CA HIS A 18 1.45 -7.60 6.21
C HIS A 18 1.97 -7.08 4.87
N ALA A 19 3.24 -6.68 4.78
CA ALA A 19 3.84 -6.15 3.57
C ALA A 19 3.89 -7.19 2.43
N LEU A 20 4.22 -8.45 2.73
CA LEU A 20 4.19 -9.53 1.73
C LEU A 20 2.78 -9.77 1.17
N ARG A 21 1.77 -9.77 2.05
CA ARG A 21 0.37 -9.95 1.64
C ARG A 21 -0.11 -8.78 0.77
N PHE A 22 0.34 -7.59 1.11
CA PHE A 22 0.11 -6.35 0.37
C PHE A 22 0.70 -6.40 -1.04
N MET A 23 1.98 -6.75 -1.17
CA MET A 23 2.65 -6.94 -2.47
C MET A 23 1.94 -7.99 -3.34
N SER A 24 1.53 -9.11 -2.74
CA SER A 24 0.84 -10.18 -3.47
C SER A 24 -0.53 -9.75 -3.99
N THR A 25 -1.24 -8.90 -3.25
CA THR A 25 -2.56 -8.39 -3.63
C THR A 25 -2.44 -7.38 -4.77
N LEU A 26 -1.45 -6.47 -4.70
CA LEU A 26 -1.14 -5.54 -5.78
C LEU A 26 -0.70 -6.25 -7.08
N ASP A 27 0.14 -7.29 -6.99
CA ASP A 27 0.56 -8.05 -8.18
C ASP A 27 -0.62 -8.80 -8.84
N ARG A 28 -1.55 -9.32 -8.03
CA ARG A 28 -2.79 -9.95 -8.53
C ARG A 28 -3.73 -8.92 -9.17
N TYR A 29 -3.92 -7.76 -8.54
CA TYR A 29 -4.72 -6.67 -9.10
C TYR A 29 -4.16 -6.20 -10.45
N ARG A 30 -2.83 -6.13 -10.60
CA ARG A 30 -2.19 -5.77 -11.88
C ARG A 30 -2.42 -6.81 -12.99
N LYS A 31 -2.68 -8.07 -12.63
CA LYS A 31 -2.86 -9.18 -13.59
C LYS A 31 -4.31 -9.39 -14.01
N PHE A 32 -5.28 -9.03 -13.18
CA PHE A 32 -6.70 -9.20 -13.52
C PHE A 32 -7.51 -7.98 -13.04
N GLU A 33 -8.05 -7.22 -13.98
CA GLU A 33 -8.99 -6.13 -13.68
C GLU A 33 -10.42 -6.71 -13.74
N ASN A 34 -10.93 -7.17 -12.59
CA ASN A 34 -12.32 -7.58 -12.42
C ASN A 34 -12.89 -7.03 -11.10
N ASP A 35 -14.21 -7.06 -10.95
CA ASP A 35 -14.92 -6.48 -9.81
C ASP A 35 -14.43 -7.03 -8.45
N SER A 36 -14.12 -8.33 -8.39
CA SER A 36 -13.58 -8.96 -7.17
C SER A 36 -12.19 -8.44 -6.80
N HIS A 37 -11.40 -8.03 -7.78
CA HIS A 37 -10.07 -7.46 -7.57
C HIS A 37 -10.17 -6.00 -7.11
N GLN A 38 -11.20 -5.28 -7.55
CA GLN A 38 -11.52 -3.95 -7.04
C GLN A 38 -11.98 -4.00 -5.58
N GLU A 39 -12.83 -4.96 -5.22
CA GLU A 39 -13.25 -5.18 -3.82
C GLU A 39 -12.04 -5.53 -2.91
N ALA A 40 -11.09 -6.33 -3.43
CA ALA A 40 -9.86 -6.61 -2.69
C ALA A 40 -9.01 -5.35 -2.45
N MET A 41 -8.95 -4.43 -3.42
CA MET A 41 -8.25 -3.15 -3.28
C MET A 41 -8.94 -2.22 -2.28
N ASP A 42 -10.27 -2.18 -2.26
CA ASP A 42 -11.04 -1.43 -1.26
C ASP A 42 -10.75 -1.93 0.16
N LEU A 43 -10.82 -3.26 0.36
CA LEU A 43 -10.55 -3.90 1.65
C LEU A 43 -9.11 -3.65 2.11
N LEU A 44 -8.15 -3.76 1.19
CA LEU A 44 -6.74 -3.53 1.47
C LEU A 44 -6.46 -2.06 1.84
N THR A 45 -7.03 -1.13 1.08
CA THR A 45 -6.95 0.32 1.34
C THR A 45 -7.49 0.66 2.70
N LYS A 46 -8.69 0.17 3.03
CA LYS A 46 -9.30 0.36 4.35
C LYS A 46 -8.40 -0.19 5.46
N ARG A 47 -7.91 -1.41 5.31
CA ARG A 47 -7.04 -2.04 6.32
C ARG A 47 -5.74 -1.26 6.55
N ILE A 48 -5.10 -0.77 5.50
CA ILE A 48 -3.88 0.03 5.62
C ILE A 48 -4.15 1.37 6.27
N LYS A 49 -5.23 2.06 5.91
CA LYS A 49 -5.62 3.30 6.58
C LYS A 49 -5.80 3.10 8.08
N ASP A 50 -6.48 2.01 8.46
CA ASP A 50 -6.74 1.70 9.87
C ASP A 50 -5.46 1.34 10.63
N VAL A 51 -4.58 0.51 10.04
CA VAL A 51 -3.33 0.06 10.67
C VAL A 51 -2.30 1.18 10.77
N LEU A 52 -2.20 2.01 9.74
CA LEU A 52 -1.24 3.11 9.66
C LEU A 52 -1.84 4.44 10.13
N ASN A 53 -3.08 4.46 10.62
CA ASN A 53 -3.80 5.67 11.04
C ASN A 53 -3.62 6.86 10.07
N ILE A 54 -3.84 6.60 8.77
CA ILE A 54 -3.70 7.61 7.71
C ILE A 54 -5.06 8.29 7.49
N GLU A 55 -5.14 9.56 7.89
CA GLU A 55 -6.37 10.35 7.81
C GLU A 55 -6.69 10.81 6.39
N ASN A 56 -5.68 11.15 5.59
CA ASN A 56 -5.83 11.69 4.23
C ASN A 56 -5.09 10.83 3.20
N PRO A 57 -5.65 9.67 2.80
CA PRO A 57 -5.07 8.84 1.74
C PRO A 57 -5.20 9.55 0.37
N ASP A 58 -4.36 9.16 -0.58
CA ASP A 58 -4.53 9.55 -1.98
C ASP A 58 -5.91 9.04 -2.49
N PRO A 59 -6.69 9.90 -3.18
CA PRO A 59 -7.99 9.49 -3.75
C PRO A 59 -7.87 8.35 -4.78
N ASP A 60 -6.71 8.22 -5.44
CA ASP A 60 -6.38 7.05 -6.25
C ASP A 60 -5.81 5.95 -5.35
N GLN A 61 -6.65 4.96 -5.05
CA GLN A 61 -6.29 3.82 -4.20
C GLN A 61 -5.05 3.08 -4.70
N ARG A 62 -4.89 2.94 -6.03
CA ARG A 62 -3.74 2.24 -6.61
C ARG A 62 -2.47 3.03 -6.30
N ARG A 63 -2.49 4.34 -6.47
CA ARG A 63 -1.36 5.21 -6.12
C ARG A 63 -1.08 5.20 -4.62
N PHE A 64 -2.11 5.35 -3.79
CA PHE A 64 -1.98 5.29 -2.34
C PHE A 64 -1.24 4.03 -1.90
N LEU A 65 -1.73 2.87 -2.34
CA LEU A 65 -1.15 1.58 -1.96
C LEU A 65 0.29 1.43 -2.49
N GLN A 66 0.56 1.85 -3.74
CA GLN A 66 1.91 1.84 -4.30
C GLN A 66 2.88 2.72 -3.51
N THR A 67 2.45 3.91 -3.11
CA THR A 67 3.21 4.84 -2.28
C THR A 67 3.54 4.23 -0.93
N VAL A 68 2.55 3.71 -0.21
CA VAL A 68 2.77 3.07 1.11
C VAL A 68 3.76 1.91 1.01
N LEU A 69 3.68 1.10 -0.06
CA LEU A 69 4.62 0.01 -0.28
C LEU A 69 6.05 0.52 -0.52
N GLN A 70 6.19 1.56 -1.34
CA GLN A 70 7.48 2.15 -1.65
C GLN A 70 8.11 2.80 -0.42
N ASP A 71 7.30 3.48 0.39
CA ASP A 71 7.68 4.07 1.68
C ASP A 71 8.15 2.99 2.65
N TYR A 72 7.39 1.90 2.79
CA TYR A 72 7.79 0.75 3.61
C TYR A 72 9.16 0.19 3.17
N VAL A 73 9.37 -0.09 1.87
CA VAL A 73 10.62 -0.66 1.36
C VAL A 73 11.84 0.23 1.64
N ILE A 74 11.66 1.55 1.62
CA ILE A 74 12.74 2.51 1.88
C ILE A 74 13.00 2.68 3.37
N LEU A 75 11.94 2.67 4.19
CA LEU A 75 12.05 2.78 5.64
C LEU A 75 12.52 1.47 6.32
N SER A 76 12.38 0.33 5.64
CA SER A 76 12.80 -0.99 6.11
C SER A 76 14.20 -1.41 5.64
N ARG A 77 14.92 -0.56 4.88
CA ARG A 77 16.29 -0.77 4.42
C ARG A 77 17.29 0.04 5.23
#